data_AF-A0A410QHF9-F1
#
_entry.id   AF-A0A410QHF9-F1
#
_cell.length_a   1.000
_cell.length_b   1.000
_cell.length_c   1.000
_cell.angle_alpha   90.00
_cell.angle_beta   90.00
_cell.angle_gamma   90.00
#
_symmetry.space_group_name_H-M   'P 1'
#
loop_
_entity.id
_entity.type
_entity.pdbx_description
1 polymer ?
#
loop_
_entity_poly.entity_id
_entity_poly.type
_entity_poly.pdbx_seq_one_letter_code
_entity_poly.pdbx_strand_id
1 'polypeptide(L)'
;MRLSVGLNSKCDESTDKSRNQYADNSNDLFVLESDGKIVASLLLNKNCIENVAVKIDCQRHGYGRKMIKFALSELYRRRYSKCLLW
;
A
#
# COMPACT_ATOMS: atom_id res chain seq x y z
N MET A 1 -7.71 -12.42 16.68
CA MET A 1 -8.40 -11.37 15.89
C MET A 1 -8.27 -11.74 14.41
N ARG A 2 -9.36 -12.16 13.75
CA ARG A 2 -9.38 -12.51 12.33
C ARG A 2 -9.84 -11.26 11.57
N LEU A 3 -8.93 -10.55 10.91
CA LEU A 3 -9.30 -9.47 9.99
C LEU A 3 -9.82 -10.10 8.71
N SER A 4 -11.14 -10.25 8.61
CA SER A 4 -11.85 -10.54 7.37
C SER A 4 -11.91 -9.29 6.51
N VAL A 5 -10.80 -8.93 5.88
CA VAL A 5 -10.83 -8.04 4.71
C VAL A 5 -11.15 -8.90 3.49
N GLY A 6 -12.30 -8.65 2.85
CA GLY A 6 -12.58 -9.20 1.51
C GLY A 6 -13.77 -10.14 1.35
N LEU A 7 -14.94 -9.84 1.90
CA LEU A 7 -16.20 -10.41 1.36
C LEU A 7 -17.27 -9.38 0.98
N ASN A 8 -17.23 -8.16 1.54
CA ASN A 8 -18.19 -7.09 1.21
C ASN A 8 -17.52 -5.80 0.72
N SER A 9 -16.26 -5.86 0.27
CA SER A 9 -15.60 -4.70 -0.36
C SER A 9 -16.18 -4.53 -1.76
N LYS A 10 -17.30 -3.80 -1.87
CA LYS A 10 -17.72 -3.27 -3.15
C LYS A 10 -16.60 -2.35 -3.64
N CYS A 11 -16.15 -2.54 -4.88
CA CYS A 11 -15.50 -1.47 -5.60
C CYS A 11 -16.57 -0.41 -5.83
N ASP A 12 -16.74 0.51 -4.88
CA ASP A 12 -17.52 1.71 -5.16
C ASP A 12 -16.85 2.43 -6.34
N GLU A 13 -17.67 3.00 -7.23
CA GLU A 13 -17.17 3.93 -8.23
C GLU A 13 -16.40 5.02 -7.49
N SER A 14 -15.09 5.10 -7.76
CA SER A 14 -14.22 6.08 -7.14
C SER A 14 -14.82 7.48 -7.33
N THR A 15 -15.31 8.10 -6.27
CA THR A 15 -15.76 9.49 -6.33
C THR A 15 -14.55 10.38 -6.66
N ASP A 16 -14.79 11.51 -7.33
CA ASP A 16 -13.70 12.43 -7.72
C ASP A 16 -12.85 12.88 -6.52
N LYS A 17 -13.45 12.93 -5.31
CA LYS A 17 -12.72 13.16 -4.06
C LYS A 17 -11.65 12.11 -3.79
N SER A 18 -11.95 10.82 -3.96
CA SER A 18 -10.99 9.74 -3.76
C SER A 18 -9.85 9.82 -4.78
N ARG A 19 -10.17 10.12 -6.04
CA ARG A 19 -9.17 10.27 -7.10
C ARG A 19 -8.23 11.44 -6.84
N ASN A 20 -8.77 12.59 -6.45
CA ASN A 20 -7.96 13.77 -6.11
C ASN A 20 -7.05 13.51 -4.92
N GLN A 21 -7.54 12.79 -3.90
CA GLN A 21 -6.72 12.40 -2.75
C GLN A 21 -5.53 11.50 -3.13
N TYR A 22 -5.67 10.62 -4.13
CA TYR A 22 -4.54 9.85 -4.66
C TYR A 22 -3.60 10.69 -5.52
N ALA A 23 -4.11 11.66 -6.28
CA ALA A 23 -3.28 12.57 -7.06
C ALA A 23 -2.42 13.46 -6.14
N ASP A 24 -3.00 13.98 -5.07
CA ASP A 24 -2.31 14.82 -4.08
C ASP A 24 -1.25 14.03 -3.29
N ASN A 25 -1.48 12.73 -3.05
CA ASN A 25 -0.53 11.83 -2.38
C ASN A 25 0.34 11.03 -3.35
N SER A 26 0.38 11.40 -4.64
CA SER A 26 1.08 10.62 -5.67
C SER A 26 2.57 10.39 -5.37
N ASN A 27 3.22 11.31 -4.65
CA ASN A 27 4.62 11.18 -4.24
C ASN A 27 4.87 10.07 -3.21
N ASP A 28 3.83 9.61 -2.50
CA ASP A 28 3.91 8.61 -1.45
C ASP A 28 3.09 7.34 -1.72
N LEU A 29 2.52 7.23 -2.92
CA LEU A 29 1.88 6.03 -3.43
C LEU A 29 2.88 5.21 -4.26
N PHE A 30 3.15 3.99 -3.81
CA PHE A 30 4.07 3.07 -4.46
C PHE A 30 3.33 1.82 -4.93
N VAL A 31 3.74 1.31 -6.09
CA VAL A 31 3.22 0.06 -6.65
C VAL A 31 4.37 -0.93 -6.87
N LEU A 32 4.06 -2.22 -6.73
CA LEU A 32 4.96 -3.30 -7.12
C LEU A 32 4.43 -3.98 -8.35
N GLU A 33 5.28 -4.02 -9.37
CA GLU A 33 5.02 -4.71 -10.62
C GLU A 33 5.71 -6.08 -10.64
N SER A 34 5.02 -7.08 -11.18
CA SER A 34 5.56 -8.40 -11.53
C SER A 34 4.97 -8.79 -12.87
N ASP A 35 5.82 -9.15 -13.84
CA ASP A 35 5.41 -9.62 -15.16
C ASP A 35 4.46 -8.65 -15.89
N GLY A 36 4.76 -7.36 -15.85
CA GLY A 36 3.93 -6.33 -16.50
C GLY A 36 2.64 -5.97 -15.75
N LYS A 37 2.42 -6.52 -14.55
CA LYS A 37 1.17 -6.36 -13.79
C LYS A 37 1.43 -5.80 -12.40
N ILE A 38 0.58 -4.88 -11.97
CA ILE A 38 0.58 -4.40 -10.58
C ILE A 38 0.04 -5.51 -9.68
N VAL A 39 0.88 -5.96 -8.74
CA VAL A 39 0.57 -7.05 -7.80
C VAL A 39 0.40 -6.57 -6.36
N ALA A 40 0.90 -5.38 -6.03
CA ALA A 40 0.72 -4.77 -4.71
C ALA A 40 0.79 -3.24 -4.78
N SER A 41 0.21 -2.58 -3.77
CA SER A 41 0.30 -1.13 -3.55
C SER A 41 0.67 -0.83 -2.09
N LEU A 42 1.27 0.34 -1.88
CA LEU A 42 1.67 0.88 -0.59
C LEU A 42 1.42 2.38 -0.58
N LEU A 43 0.82 2.89 0.48
CA LEU A 43 0.70 4.32 0.74
C LEU A 43 1.46 4.66 2.01
N LEU A 44 2.38 5.62 1.90
CA LEU A 44 3.06 6.22 3.04
C LEU A 44 2.45 7.58 3.39
N ASN A 45 2.49 7.93 4.66
CA ASN A 45 2.25 9.29 5.12
C ASN A 45 3.21 9.58 6.28
N LYS A 46 4.15 10.51 6.07
CA LYS A 46 5.25 10.78 7.00
C LYS A 46 6.00 9.50 7.37
N ASN A 47 5.90 9.05 8.63
CA ASN A 47 6.54 7.83 9.15
C ASN A 47 5.57 6.66 9.30
N CYS A 48 4.41 6.73 8.67
CA CYS A 48 3.32 5.77 8.76
C CYS A 48 3.13 5.02 7.44
N ILE A 49 2.92 3.71 7.54
CA ILE A 49 2.34 2.91 6.47
C ILE A 49 0.83 2.98 6.66
N GLU A 50 0.14 3.79 5.85
CA GLU A 50 -1.32 3.96 5.93
C GLU A 50 -2.08 2.86 5.21
N ASN A 51 -1.50 2.30 4.15
CA ASN A 51 -2.11 1.22 3.41
C ASN A 51 -1.04 0.32 2.79
N VAL A 52 -1.24 -0.99 2.87
CA VAL A 52 -0.53 -1.97 2.05
C VAL A 52 -1.53 -3.03 1.60
N ALA A 53 -1.58 -3.26 0.29
CA ALA A 53 -2.49 -4.23 -0.29
C ALA A 53 -1.76 -5.11 -1.30
N VAL A 54 -2.14 -6.38 -1.34
CA VAL A 54 -1.65 -7.35 -2.33
C VAL A 54 -2.86 -7.94 -3.04
N LYS A 55 -2.80 -7.96 -4.37
CA LYS A 55 -3.83 -8.55 -5.23
C LYS A 55 -4.13 -9.97 -4.76
N ILE A 56 -5.41 -10.34 -4.65
CA ILE A 56 -5.87 -11.56 -3.94
C ILE A 56 -5.19 -12.83 -4.50
N ASP A 57 -5.14 -12.97 -5.82
CA ASP A 57 -4.49 -14.07 -6.55
C ASP A 57 -2.95 -14.06 -6.44
N CYS A 58 -2.35 -12.96 -6.02
CA CYS A 58 -0.91 -12.82 -5.77
C CYS A 58 -0.55 -12.95 -4.28
N GLN A 59 -1.51 -13.09 -3.36
CA GLN A 59 -1.21 -13.26 -1.94
C GLN A 59 -0.44 -14.55 -1.66
N ARG A 60 0.26 -14.62 -0.52
CA ARG A 60 1.11 -15.76 -0.10
C ARG A 60 2.36 -16.02 -0.97
N HIS A 61 2.68 -15.16 -1.93
CA HIS A 61 3.90 -15.21 -2.75
C HIS A 61 5.02 -14.28 -2.23
N GLY A 62 4.85 -13.70 -1.04
CA GLY A 62 5.86 -12.84 -0.41
C GLY A 62 5.86 -11.37 -0.88
N TYR A 63 4.96 -10.96 -1.78
CA TYR A 63 4.86 -9.57 -2.24
C TYR A 63 4.59 -8.57 -1.10
N GLY A 64 3.72 -8.89 -0.15
CA GLY A 64 3.49 -8.03 1.03
C GLY A 64 4.78 -7.81 1.85
N ARG A 65 5.58 -8.88 2.05
CA ARG A 65 6.88 -8.75 2.72
C ARG A 65 7.84 -7.86 1.94
N LYS A 66 7.86 -7.96 0.60
CA LYS A 66 8.68 -7.08 -0.25
C LYS A 66 8.25 -5.62 -0.09
N MET A 67 6.95 -5.34 -0.09
CA MET A 67 6.41 -3.98 0.13
C MET A 67 6.79 -3.41 1.49
N ILE A 68 6.66 -4.18 2.58
CA ILE A 68 7.05 -3.71 3.92
C ILE A 68 8.56 -3.42 3.99
N LYS A 69 9.41 -4.29 3.40
CA LYS A 69 10.85 -4.03 3.36
C LYS A 69 11.19 -2.75 2.59
N PHE A 70 10.52 -2.52 1.47
CA PHE A 70 10.65 -1.30 0.70
C PHE A 70 10.23 -0.09 1.54
N ALA A 71 9.05 -0.13 2.17
CA ALA A 71 8.54 0.93 3.04
C ALA A 71 9.54 1.31 4.13
N LEU A 72 10.08 0.33 4.86
CA LEU A 72 11.05 0.58 5.92
C LEU A 72 12.35 1.20 5.40
N SER A 73 12.82 0.75 4.24
CA SER A 73 14.02 1.32 3.60
C SER A 73 13.79 2.76 3.17
N GLU A 74 12.61 3.06 2.64
CA GLU A 74 12.21 4.40 2.20
C GLU A 74 12.05 5.35 3.40
N LEU A 75 11.39 4.90 4.46
CA LEU A 75 11.26 5.70 5.70
C LEU A 75 12.63 5.97 6.35
N TYR A 76 13.51 4.98 6.36
CA TYR A 76 14.88 5.16 6.84
C TYR A 76 15.66 6.17 5.99
N ARG A 77 15.55 6.09 4.66
CA ARG A 77 16.13 7.08 3.73
C ARG A 77 15.64 8.50 4.01
N ARG A 78 14.37 8.64 4.38
CA ARG A 78 13.73 9.91 4.82
C ARG A 78 14.09 10.35 6.24
N ARG A 79 15.03 9.65 6.90
CA ARG A 79 15.52 9.93 8.26
C ARG A 79 14.50 9.73 9.38
N TYR A 80 13.47 8.92 9.15
CA TYR A 80 12.59 8.48 10.24
C TYR A 80 13.25 7.35 11.05
N SER A 81 13.16 7.45 12.37
CA SER A 81 13.70 6.46 13.32
C SER A 81 12.66 5.42 13.77
N LYS A 82 11.38 5.63 13.44
CA LYS A 82 10.26 4.76 13.80
C LYS A 82 9.28 4.67 12.64
N CYS A 83 8.77 3.46 12.38
CA CYS A 83 7.67 3.21 11.47
C CYS A 83 6.40 2.92 12.27
N LEU A 84 5.30 3.60 11.94
CA LEU A 84 3.96 3.28 12.44
C LEU A 84 3.22 2.46 11.39
N LEU A 85 2.33 1.57 11.84
CA LEU A 85 1.45 0.78 11.00
C LEU A 85 0.03 0.90 11.55
N TRP A 86 -0.91 1.32 10.72
CA TRP A 86 -2.33 1.43 11.02
C TRP A 86 -3.14 0.38 10.28
#